data_AF-A0A497EVX7-F1
#
_entry.id   AF-A0A497EVX7-F1
#
_cell.length_a   1.000
_cell.length_b   1.000
_cell.length_c   1.000
_cell.angle_alpha   90.00
_cell.angle_beta   90.00
_cell.angle_gamma   90.00
#
_symmetry.space_group_name_H-M   'P 1'
#
loop_
_entity.id
_entity.type
_entity.pdbx_description
1 polymer ?
#
loop_
_entity_poly.entity_id
_entity_poly.type
_entity_poly.pdbx_seq_one_letter_code
_entity_poly.pdbx_strand_id
1 'polypeptide(L)'
;MSRLIAKVDNAAIQDGYSIYHHSMIISKNGSWAVVQQGMNVNVGFARRYHWLSFEIESFIEEPHKAIVDVKRIRNVLNLTSRESRGCREVILDLVRNEDRLKRCLGEVKRSLDKSHSILEWTSIGVPDNVRENIVYYKPIEEVRVNWIALKRVFRVKPEDFKDLLLFRGVGPATLRALALISELIYDEPPSKNDPVTHIYDPVKWSFTVGGKDGIPYPINRRVYDNVIFELERIISAIRVKEKEKLRAFRRLKIISEKWNVKL
;
A
#
# COMPACT_ATOMS: atom_id res chain seq x y z
N MET A 1 15.98 10.17 -3.78
CA MET A 1 15.62 9.27 -2.65
C MET A 1 14.27 9.64 -2.02
N SER A 2 14.19 10.71 -1.22
CA SER A 2 12.96 11.08 -0.46
C SER A 2 11.71 11.20 -1.35
N ARG A 3 11.82 11.86 -2.51
CA ARG A 3 10.71 11.96 -3.48
C ARG A 3 10.22 10.60 -4.01
N LEU A 4 11.13 9.64 -4.21
CA LEU A 4 10.77 8.29 -4.66
C LEU A 4 9.98 7.56 -3.57
N ILE A 5 10.46 7.64 -2.32
CA ILE A 5 9.80 7.03 -1.16
C ILE A 5 8.37 7.58 -0.99
N ALA A 6 8.20 8.91 -1.08
CA ALA A 6 6.86 9.52 -1.07
C ALA A 6 5.98 9.06 -2.24
N LYS A 7 6.56 8.86 -3.43
CA LYS A 7 5.84 8.35 -4.60
C LYS A 7 5.43 6.89 -4.46
N VAL A 8 6.27 6.05 -3.87
CA VAL A 8 5.95 4.64 -3.63
C VAL A 8 4.75 4.54 -2.69
N ASP A 9 4.82 5.22 -1.54
CA ASP A 9 3.78 5.12 -0.49
C ASP A 9 2.45 5.72 -0.94
N ASN A 10 2.47 6.73 -1.82
CA ASN A 10 1.25 7.43 -2.25
C ASN A 10 0.67 6.95 -3.60
N ALA A 11 1.50 6.42 -4.50
CA ALA A 11 1.08 6.09 -5.88
C ALA A 11 1.23 4.62 -6.24
N ALA A 12 2.27 3.94 -5.76
CA ALA A 12 2.45 2.50 -5.99
C ALA A 12 1.58 1.67 -5.05
N ILE A 13 1.34 2.15 -3.83
CA ILE A 13 0.33 1.61 -2.92
C ILE A 13 -0.88 2.53 -2.98
N GLN A 14 -2.03 1.99 -3.35
CA GLN A 14 -3.30 2.74 -3.39
C GLN A 14 -4.34 2.00 -2.53
N ASP A 15 -4.26 2.28 -1.24
CA ASP A 15 -5.06 1.73 -0.15
C ASP A 15 -6.09 2.75 0.42
N GLY A 16 -6.12 3.94 -0.17
CA GLY A 16 -6.99 5.05 0.26
C GLY A 16 -6.35 5.97 1.30
N TYR A 17 -5.11 5.71 1.73
CA TYR A 17 -4.35 6.63 2.58
C TYR A 17 -3.57 7.63 1.73
N SER A 18 -3.87 8.92 1.91
CA SER A 18 -3.09 9.99 1.27
C SER A 18 -1.99 10.47 2.21
N ILE A 19 -0.74 10.51 1.73
CA ILE A 19 0.40 10.96 2.53
C ILE A 19 0.27 12.45 2.83
N TYR A 20 0.32 12.81 4.12
CA TYR A 20 0.24 14.20 4.57
C TYR A 20 1.42 14.61 5.47
N HIS A 21 2.21 13.64 5.94
CA HIS A 21 3.38 13.89 6.76
C HIS A 21 4.56 13.02 6.31
N HIS A 22 5.73 13.64 6.20
CA HIS A 22 6.97 13.01 5.78
C HIS A 22 8.09 13.45 6.72
N SER A 23 8.75 12.49 7.37
CA SER A 23 9.90 12.74 8.23
C SER A 23 11.06 11.84 7.82
N MET A 24 12.24 12.43 7.68
CA MET A 24 13.47 11.72 7.37
C MET A 24 14.48 11.98 8.49
N ILE A 25 15.07 10.90 9.01
CA ILE A 25 16.10 10.93 10.05
C ILE A 25 17.37 10.41 9.41
N ILE A 26 18.47 11.14 9.59
CA ILE A 26 19.78 10.78 9.04
C ILE A 26 20.77 10.74 10.20
N SER A 27 21.53 9.66 10.28
CA SER A 27 22.57 9.48 11.29
C SER A 27 23.95 9.84 10.74
N LYS A 28 24.92 10.06 11.66
CA LYS A 28 26.30 10.44 11.29
C LYS A 28 27.01 9.43 10.40
N ASN A 29 26.63 8.15 10.46
CA ASN A 29 27.24 7.10 9.64
C ASN A 29 26.59 6.95 8.25
N GLY A 30 25.67 7.85 7.87
CA GLY A 30 24.97 7.83 6.58
C GLY A 30 23.71 6.95 6.56
N SER A 31 23.42 6.18 7.62
CA SER A 31 22.15 5.45 7.72
C SER A 31 21.00 6.43 7.88
N TRP A 32 19.91 6.16 7.18
CA TRP A 32 18.69 6.95 7.25
C TRP A 32 17.45 6.09 7.51
N ALA A 33 16.44 6.72 8.09
CA ALA A 33 15.09 6.18 8.24
C ALA A 33 14.08 7.21 7.72
N VAL A 34 13.04 6.74 7.03
CA VAL A 34 11.91 7.58 6.66
C VAL A 34 10.65 7.04 7.32
N VAL A 35 9.91 7.93 7.97
CA VAL A 35 8.59 7.65 8.55
C VAL A 35 7.59 8.56 7.84
N GLN A 36 6.66 7.95 7.11
CA GLN A 36 5.56 8.66 6.48
C GLN A 36 4.24 8.34 7.19
N GLN A 37 3.33 9.30 7.19
CA GLN A 37 1.97 9.10 7.68
C GLN A 37 0.98 9.43 6.57
N GLY A 38 0.12 8.45 6.28
CA GLY A 38 -1.02 8.58 5.39
C GLY A 38 -2.31 8.65 6.18
N MET A 39 -3.27 9.45 5.72
CA MET A 39 -4.60 9.56 6.33
C MET A 39 -5.65 9.08 5.34
N ASN A 40 -6.57 8.24 5.82
CA ASN A 40 -7.75 7.84 5.09
C ASN A 40 -8.96 8.49 5.75
N VAL A 41 -9.43 9.59 5.15
CA VAL A 41 -10.52 10.42 5.70
C VAL A 41 -11.83 9.64 5.79
N ASN A 42 -12.08 8.72 4.87
CA ASN A 42 -13.31 7.93 4.85
C ASN A 42 -13.40 6.95 6.02
N VAL A 43 -12.26 6.40 6.44
CA VAL A 43 -12.19 5.43 7.54
C VAL A 43 -11.84 6.12 8.86
N GLY A 44 -11.34 7.35 8.84
CA GLY A 44 -10.97 8.12 10.03
C GLY A 44 -9.68 7.63 10.70
N PHE A 45 -8.83 6.88 9.99
CA PHE A 45 -7.58 6.35 10.52
C PHE A 45 -6.36 6.88 9.77
N ALA A 46 -5.21 6.77 10.43
CA ALA A 46 -3.91 7.04 9.85
C ALA A 46 -3.06 5.76 9.82
N ARG A 47 -2.29 5.61 8.74
CA ARG A 47 -1.34 4.53 8.51
C ARG A 47 0.07 5.08 8.50
N ARG A 48 1.03 4.34 9.08
CA ARG A 48 2.45 4.72 9.09
C ARG A 48 3.26 3.78 8.22
N TYR A 49 4.16 4.36 7.43
CA TYR A 49 5.07 3.65 6.54
C TYR A 49 6.50 3.90 6.98
N HIS A 50 7.25 2.82 7.21
CA HIS A 50 8.59 2.85 7.77
C HIS A 50 9.58 2.27 6.78
N TRP A 51 10.58 3.07 6.45
CA TRP A 51 11.69 2.75 5.56
C TRP A 51 13.00 2.82 6.33
N LEU A 52 13.86 1.81 6.17
CA LEU A 52 15.17 1.75 6.81
C LEU A 52 16.26 1.49 5.77
N SER A 53 17.18 2.45 5.64
CA SER A 53 18.29 2.38 4.67
C SER A 53 19.09 1.08 4.65
N PHE A 54 19.32 0.51 5.82
CA PHE A 54 20.19 -0.65 6.03
C PHE A 54 19.48 -2.00 5.83
N GLU A 55 18.18 -2.00 5.54
CA GLU A 55 17.41 -3.22 5.25
C GLU A 55 16.72 -3.18 3.87
N ILE A 56 16.92 -2.13 3.09
CA ILE A 56 16.29 -2.00 1.77
C ILE A 56 17.10 -2.75 0.73
N GLU A 57 16.51 -3.82 0.19
CA GLU A 57 17.04 -4.54 -0.97
C GLU A 57 16.58 -3.90 -2.29
N SER A 58 15.36 -3.35 -2.30
CA SER A 58 14.75 -2.74 -3.48
C SER A 58 13.86 -1.57 -3.05
N PHE A 59 13.82 -0.51 -3.86
CA PHE A 59 12.97 0.66 -3.61
C PHE A 59 11.52 0.49 -4.06
N ILE A 60 11.21 -0.58 -4.81
CA ILE A 60 9.91 -0.78 -5.45
C ILE A 60 9.24 -2.05 -4.94
N GLU A 61 9.96 -3.16 -5.02
CA GLU A 61 9.50 -4.46 -4.55
C GLU A 61 9.73 -4.58 -3.05
N GLU A 62 8.64 -4.70 -2.29
CA GLU A 62 8.56 -4.84 -0.83
C GLU A 62 9.57 -3.99 -0.04
N PRO A 63 9.57 -2.66 -0.23
CA PRO A 63 10.64 -1.81 0.29
C PRO A 63 10.48 -1.44 1.78
N HIS A 64 9.29 -1.64 2.35
CA HIS A 64 8.96 -1.21 3.71
C HIS A 64 9.44 -2.22 4.73
N LYS A 65 10.11 -1.74 5.78
CA LYS A 65 10.34 -2.55 6.98
C LYS A 65 9.04 -2.80 7.73
N ALA A 66 8.23 -1.76 7.87
CA ALA A 66 6.96 -1.84 8.55
C ALA A 66 5.93 -0.91 7.90
N ILE A 67 4.71 -1.42 7.75
CA ILE A 67 3.52 -0.64 7.49
C ILE A 67 2.58 -0.95 8.65
N VAL A 68 2.27 0.08 9.43
CA VAL A 68 1.51 0.00 10.67
C VAL A 68 0.14 0.59 10.46
N ASP A 69 -0.89 -0.21 10.76
CA ASP A 69 -2.30 0.19 10.71
C ASP A 69 -3.10 -0.55 11.79
N VAL A 70 -4.30 -0.08 12.08
CA VAL A 70 -5.23 -0.69 13.05
C VAL A 70 -5.95 -1.89 12.46
N LYS A 71 -6.11 -1.95 11.12
CA LYS A 71 -6.79 -3.05 10.43
C LYS A 71 -6.27 -3.26 9.01
N ARG A 72 -6.50 -4.47 8.50
CA ARG A 72 -6.34 -4.80 7.07
C ARG A 72 -7.50 -4.24 6.27
N ILE A 73 -7.18 -3.60 5.16
CA ILE A 73 -8.09 -3.18 4.10
C ILE A 73 -8.19 -4.31 3.08
N ARG A 74 -9.37 -4.47 2.47
CA ARG A 74 -9.58 -5.40 1.36
C ARG A 74 -9.47 -4.67 0.04
N ASN A 75 -8.98 -5.37 -0.99
CA ASN A 75 -8.93 -4.89 -2.37
C ASN A 75 -8.10 -3.60 -2.55
N VAL A 76 -6.82 -3.67 -2.16
CA VAL A 76 -5.85 -2.58 -2.33
C VAL A 76 -5.12 -2.75 -3.66
N LEU A 77 -4.88 -1.69 -4.42
CA LEU A 77 -3.93 -1.78 -5.55
C LEU A 77 -2.52 -1.64 -4.97
N ASN A 78 -1.76 -2.74 -4.95
CA ASN A 78 -0.42 -2.78 -4.40
C ASN A 78 0.61 -3.13 -5.47
N LEU A 79 1.19 -2.13 -6.13
CA LEU A 79 2.28 -2.31 -7.11
C LEU A 79 3.64 -2.56 -6.46
N THR A 80 3.75 -2.60 -5.12
CA THR A 80 5.01 -2.90 -4.43
C THR A 80 5.16 -4.38 -4.06
N SER A 81 4.08 -5.14 -4.07
CA SER A 81 4.13 -6.59 -3.82
C SER A 81 5.02 -7.31 -4.84
N ARG A 82 5.71 -8.38 -4.42
CA ARG A 82 6.41 -9.30 -5.33
C ARG A 82 5.48 -9.88 -6.39
N GLU A 83 4.23 -10.16 -6.02
CA GLU A 83 3.19 -10.66 -6.94
C GLU A 83 2.88 -9.67 -8.08
N SER A 84 3.16 -8.38 -7.89
CA SER A 84 2.89 -7.34 -8.89
C SER A 84 4.03 -7.12 -9.88
N ARG A 85 5.03 -8.02 -9.92
CA ARG A 85 6.21 -7.86 -10.80
C ARG A 85 5.84 -7.85 -12.27
N GLY A 86 5.08 -8.84 -12.75
CA GLY A 86 4.61 -8.87 -14.14
C GLY A 86 3.76 -7.65 -14.50
N CYS A 87 2.89 -7.21 -13.57
CA CYS A 87 2.14 -5.97 -13.74
C CYS A 87 3.05 -4.74 -13.93
N ARG A 88 4.12 -4.59 -13.14
CA ARG A 88 5.08 -3.49 -13.30
C ARG A 88 5.81 -3.53 -14.64
N GLU A 89 6.16 -4.72 -15.12
CA GLU A 89 6.82 -4.92 -16.42
C GLU A 89 5.91 -4.55 -17.59
N VAL A 90 4.64 -4.98 -17.55
CA VAL A 90 3.63 -4.60 -18.54
C VAL A 90 3.40 -3.09 -18.53
N ILE A 91 3.29 -2.47 -17.34
CA ILE A 91 3.16 -1.01 -17.22
C ILE A 91 4.34 -0.29 -17.89
N LEU A 92 5.57 -0.77 -17.68
CA LEU A 92 6.77 -0.20 -18.31
C LEU A 92 6.79 -0.36 -19.82
N ASP A 93 6.37 -1.51 -20.33
CA ASP A 93 6.28 -1.75 -21.77
C ASP A 93 5.21 -0.84 -22.43
N LEU A 94 4.05 -0.70 -21.80
CA LEU A 94 2.97 0.15 -22.28
C LEU A 94 3.39 1.62 -22.40
N VAL A 95 4.14 2.15 -21.42
CA VAL A 95 4.58 3.55 -21.46
C VAL A 95 5.74 3.81 -22.41
N ARG A 96 6.27 2.78 -23.08
CA ARG A 96 7.28 2.90 -24.15
C ARG A 96 6.66 2.96 -25.54
N ASN A 97 5.39 2.59 -25.69
CA ASN A 97 4.68 2.55 -26.96
C ASN A 97 3.33 3.28 -26.90
N GLU A 98 3.30 4.51 -27.45
CA GLU A 98 2.13 5.40 -27.40
C GLU A 98 0.90 4.80 -28.10
N ASP A 99 1.08 4.22 -29.28
CA ASP A 99 -0.03 3.70 -30.08
C ASP A 99 -0.65 2.46 -29.43
N ARG A 100 0.20 1.58 -28.88
CA ARG A 100 -0.24 0.43 -28.09
C ARG A 100 -1.05 0.88 -26.89
N LEU A 101 -0.56 1.86 -26.12
CA LEU A 101 -1.29 2.34 -24.95
C LEU A 101 -2.65 2.95 -25.31
N LYS A 102 -2.73 3.76 -26.37
CA LYS A 102 -3.99 4.34 -26.84
C LYS A 102 -5.00 3.27 -27.22
N ARG A 103 -4.56 2.24 -27.94
CA ARG A 103 -5.41 1.10 -28.34
C ARG A 103 -5.95 0.38 -27.11
N CYS A 104 -5.06 -0.02 -26.21
CA CYS A 104 -5.41 -0.72 -24.97
C CYS A 104 -6.38 0.11 -24.10
N LEU A 105 -6.14 1.42 -23.95
CA LEU A 105 -7.06 2.30 -23.23
C LEU A 105 -8.44 2.37 -23.89
N GLY A 106 -8.50 2.38 -25.23
CA GLY A 106 -9.76 2.36 -25.97
C GLY A 106 -10.52 1.04 -25.82
N GLU A 107 -9.82 -0.09 -25.72
CA GLU A 107 -10.40 -1.41 -25.43
C GLU A 107 -10.97 -1.48 -24.01
N VAL A 108 -10.19 -1.05 -23.02
CA VAL A 108 -10.64 -1.00 -21.62
C VAL A 108 -11.85 -0.09 -21.45
N LYS A 109 -11.87 1.09 -22.09
CA LYS A 109 -13.03 2.00 -22.03
C LYS A 109 -14.29 1.35 -22.63
N ARG A 110 -14.19 0.75 -23.82
CA ARG A 110 -15.33 0.07 -24.46
C ARG A 110 -15.88 -1.07 -23.59
N SER A 111 -14.98 -1.84 -22.99
CA SER A 111 -15.30 -2.93 -22.06
C SER A 111 -16.01 -2.43 -20.79
N LEU A 112 -15.57 -1.30 -20.22
CA LEU A 112 -16.21 -0.69 -19.05
C LEU A 112 -17.55 -0.01 -19.37
N ASP A 113 -17.64 0.65 -20.52
CA ASP A 113 -18.84 1.36 -20.99
C ASP A 113 -19.94 0.41 -21.49
N LYS A 114 -19.71 -0.92 -21.42
CA LYS A 114 -20.60 -1.96 -21.99
C LYS A 114 -20.99 -1.65 -23.43
N SER A 115 -20.08 -1.04 -24.19
CA SER A 115 -20.31 -0.71 -25.59
C SER A 115 -20.22 -2.00 -26.40
N HIS A 116 -21.36 -2.68 -26.49
CA HIS A 116 -21.53 -3.96 -27.16
C HIS A 116 -20.97 -3.90 -28.59
N SER A 117 -20.11 -4.86 -28.92
CA SER A 117 -19.67 -5.08 -30.30
C SER A 117 -20.88 -5.40 -31.17
N ILE A 118 -20.92 -4.94 -32.43
CA ILE A 118 -21.94 -5.38 -33.39
C ILE A 118 -21.97 -6.92 -33.49
N LEU A 119 -20.82 -7.57 -33.25
CA LEU A 119 -20.69 -9.03 -33.26
C LEU A 119 -21.43 -9.72 -32.11
N GLU A 120 -21.76 -9.00 -31.04
CA GLU A 120 -22.57 -9.53 -29.92
C GLU A 120 -24.03 -9.72 -30.32
N TRP A 121 -24.49 -8.98 -31.34
CA TRP A 121 -25.78 -9.19 -32.00
C TRP A 121 -25.74 -10.28 -33.08
N THR A 122 -24.57 -10.86 -33.33
CA THR A 122 -24.41 -12.01 -34.23
C THR A 122 -24.21 -13.28 -33.44
N SER A 123 -24.75 -14.40 -33.90
CA SER A 123 -24.62 -15.73 -33.25
C SER A 123 -23.19 -16.28 -33.19
N ILE A 124 -22.18 -15.46 -33.54
CA ILE A 124 -20.74 -15.76 -33.58
C ILE A 124 -20.01 -15.09 -32.42
N GLY A 125 -20.66 -14.17 -31.68
CA GLY A 125 -20.06 -13.42 -30.59
C GLY A 125 -19.64 -14.32 -29.42
N VAL A 126 -18.35 -14.29 -29.08
CA VAL A 126 -17.85 -14.81 -27.79
C VAL A 126 -18.38 -13.88 -26.70
N PRO A 127 -18.97 -14.39 -25.60
CA PRO A 127 -19.40 -13.54 -24.49
C PRO A 127 -18.24 -12.68 -24.01
N ASP A 128 -18.48 -11.40 -23.80
CA ASP A 128 -17.55 -10.49 -23.15
C ASP A 128 -17.27 -11.01 -21.73
N ASN A 129 -16.24 -11.85 -21.58
CA ASN A 129 -15.76 -12.39 -20.30
C ASN A 129 -14.98 -11.32 -19.52
N VAL A 130 -15.47 -10.08 -19.52
CA VAL A 130 -14.94 -9.03 -18.65
C VAL A 130 -15.28 -9.48 -17.25
N ARG A 131 -14.26 -9.92 -16.50
CA ARG A 131 -14.40 -10.38 -15.11
C ARG A 131 -15.20 -9.32 -14.32
N GLU A 132 -16.49 -9.56 -14.08
CA GLU A 132 -17.44 -8.58 -13.50
C GLU A 132 -17.07 -8.11 -12.07
N ASN A 133 -16.03 -8.68 -11.48
CA ASN A 133 -15.62 -8.49 -10.09
C ASN A 133 -14.32 -7.69 -9.92
N ILE A 134 -14.07 -6.65 -10.71
CA ILE A 134 -12.96 -5.72 -10.41
C ILE A 134 -13.40 -4.62 -9.43
N VAL A 135 -13.64 -5.07 -8.19
CA VAL A 135 -14.23 -4.29 -7.08
C VAL A 135 -13.43 -3.02 -6.71
N TYR A 136 -12.13 -2.98 -7.00
CA TYR A 136 -11.27 -1.83 -6.67
C TYR A 136 -11.19 -0.76 -7.77
N TYR A 137 -11.71 -1.06 -8.98
CA TYR A 137 -11.87 -0.09 -10.06
C TYR A 137 -13.30 0.48 -10.14
N LYS A 138 -14.13 0.26 -9.10
CA LYS A 138 -15.52 0.71 -9.05
C LYS A 138 -15.65 2.24 -8.91
N PRO A 139 -16.60 2.85 -9.63
CA PRO A 139 -16.54 3.02 -11.07
C PRO A 139 -15.46 4.08 -11.40
N ILE A 140 -14.49 3.72 -12.23
CA ILE A 140 -13.71 4.72 -12.92
C ILE A 140 -14.68 5.43 -13.88
N GLU A 141 -15.36 6.49 -13.42
CA GLU A 141 -16.24 7.29 -14.28
C GLU A 141 -15.46 7.87 -15.47
N GLU A 142 -14.14 8.04 -15.31
CA GLU A 142 -13.24 8.33 -16.41
C GLU A 142 -11.86 7.73 -16.14
N VAL A 143 -11.36 6.87 -17.04
CA VAL A 143 -9.96 6.41 -17.03
C VAL A 143 -9.10 7.64 -17.36
N ARG A 144 -8.80 8.44 -16.32
CA ARG A 144 -8.10 9.72 -16.43
C ARG A 144 -6.61 9.48 -16.50
N VAL A 145 -6.12 9.57 -17.73
CA VAL A 145 -4.70 9.52 -18.03
C VAL A 145 -4.22 10.93 -18.33
N ASN A 146 -3.16 11.37 -17.65
CA ASN A 146 -2.54 12.64 -17.97
C ASN A 146 -1.72 12.52 -19.25
N TRP A 147 -2.37 12.72 -20.40
CA TRP A 147 -1.74 12.61 -21.72
C TRP A 147 -0.56 13.56 -21.91
N ILE A 148 -0.58 14.74 -21.28
CA ILE A 148 0.53 15.71 -21.33
C ILE A 148 1.76 15.15 -20.61
N ALA A 149 1.55 14.46 -19.48
CA ALA A 149 2.63 13.77 -18.78
C ALA A 149 3.11 12.56 -19.58
N LEU A 150 2.21 11.73 -20.11
CA LEU A 150 2.59 10.54 -20.87
C LEU A 150 3.33 10.86 -22.17
N LYS A 151 2.98 11.92 -22.89
CA LYS A 151 3.77 12.38 -24.06
C LYS A 151 5.24 12.63 -23.71
N ARG A 152 5.52 13.09 -22.49
CA ARG A 152 6.91 13.24 -22.02
C ARG A 152 7.53 11.89 -21.66
N VAL A 153 6.76 11.00 -21.04
CA VAL A 153 7.20 9.63 -20.73
C VAL A 153 7.56 8.86 -22.01
N PHE A 154 6.74 8.92 -23.06
CA PHE A 154 7.01 8.25 -24.34
C PHE A 154 8.29 8.75 -25.04
N ARG A 155 8.65 10.02 -24.85
CA ARG A 155 9.89 10.59 -25.39
C ARG A 155 11.12 10.12 -24.64
N VAL A 156 11.04 10.10 -23.31
CA VAL A 156 12.19 9.74 -22.47
C VAL A 156 12.37 8.23 -22.38
N LYS A 157 11.28 7.46 -22.47
CA LYS A 157 11.23 5.98 -22.34
C LYS A 157 11.93 5.49 -21.06
N PRO A 158 11.25 5.52 -19.90
CA PRO A 158 11.87 5.11 -18.63
C PRO A 158 12.50 3.73 -18.72
N GLU A 159 13.71 3.59 -18.15
CA GLU A 159 14.44 2.33 -18.11
C GLU A 159 13.81 1.38 -17.10
N ASP A 160 13.37 1.91 -15.95
CA ASP A 160 12.76 1.13 -14.88
C ASP A 160 11.52 1.79 -14.25
N PHE A 161 10.88 1.06 -13.34
CA PHE A 161 9.65 1.50 -12.67
C PHE A 161 9.89 2.67 -11.71
N LYS A 162 11.10 2.81 -11.13
CA LYS A 162 11.44 3.95 -10.26
C LYS A 162 11.45 5.23 -11.08
N ASP A 163 12.03 5.17 -12.28
CA ASP A 163 12.06 6.30 -13.20
C ASP A 163 10.65 6.73 -13.56
N LEU A 164 9.79 5.77 -13.95
CA LEU A 164 8.38 6.03 -14.26
C LEU A 164 7.67 6.74 -13.10
N LEU A 165 7.84 6.28 -11.85
CA LEU A 165 7.24 6.91 -10.67
C LEU A 165 7.73 8.35 -10.43
N LEU A 166 8.96 8.66 -10.82
CA LEU A 166 9.56 9.98 -10.64
C LEU A 166 9.12 10.99 -11.71
N PHE A 167 8.47 10.56 -12.80
CA PHE A 167 7.96 11.47 -13.82
C PHE A 167 6.86 12.38 -13.27
N ARG A 168 7.04 13.68 -13.48
CA ARG A 168 6.04 14.69 -13.10
C ARG A 168 4.77 14.51 -13.91
N GLY A 169 3.67 14.26 -13.22
CA GLY A 169 2.36 14.01 -13.83
C GLY A 169 1.98 12.53 -13.93
N VAL A 170 2.91 11.61 -13.64
CA VAL A 170 2.57 10.22 -13.34
C VAL A 170 2.18 10.14 -11.87
N GLY A 171 0.90 9.90 -11.62
CA GLY A 171 0.30 9.83 -10.29
C GLY A 171 -0.55 8.58 -10.10
N PRO A 172 -1.25 8.47 -8.95
CA PRO A 172 -2.04 7.29 -8.61
C PRO A 172 -3.07 6.94 -9.69
N ALA A 173 -3.79 7.94 -10.23
CA ALA A 173 -4.78 7.74 -11.29
C ALA A 173 -4.18 7.14 -12.57
N THR A 174 -3.00 7.60 -13.00
CA THR A 174 -2.33 7.08 -14.20
C THR A 174 -1.83 5.66 -13.97
N LEU A 175 -1.20 5.37 -12.84
CA LEU A 175 -0.76 4.01 -12.52
C LEU A 175 -1.94 3.05 -12.37
N ARG A 176 -3.06 3.52 -11.82
CA ARG A 176 -4.29 2.75 -11.71
C ARG A 176 -4.85 2.36 -13.08
N ALA A 177 -4.88 3.31 -14.02
CA ALA A 177 -5.27 3.06 -15.41
C ALA A 177 -4.34 2.07 -16.12
N LEU A 178 -3.03 2.19 -15.93
CA LEU A 178 -2.06 1.28 -16.53
C LEU A 178 -2.14 -0.13 -15.92
N ALA A 179 -2.33 -0.23 -14.61
CA ALA A 179 -2.55 -1.51 -13.92
C ALA A 179 -3.85 -2.18 -14.39
N LEU A 180 -4.90 -1.40 -14.70
CA LEU A 180 -6.16 -1.93 -15.22
C LEU A 180 -5.96 -2.57 -16.59
N ILE A 181 -5.19 -1.91 -17.46
CA ILE A 181 -4.81 -2.49 -18.76
C ILE A 181 -4.02 -3.79 -18.55
N SER A 182 -3.09 -3.79 -17.60
CA SER A 182 -2.30 -4.98 -17.26
C SER A 182 -3.17 -6.16 -16.82
N GLU A 183 -4.16 -5.92 -15.94
CA GLU A 183 -5.09 -6.96 -15.49
C GLU A 183 -6.03 -7.44 -16.59
N LEU A 184 -6.58 -6.52 -17.40
CA LEU A 184 -7.63 -6.86 -18.37
C LEU A 184 -7.11 -7.43 -19.69
N ILE A 185 -5.99 -6.90 -20.19
CA ILE A 185 -5.48 -7.24 -21.53
C ILE A 185 -4.35 -8.25 -21.45
N TYR A 186 -3.51 -8.16 -20.41
CA TYR A 186 -2.30 -8.96 -20.28
C TYR A 186 -2.41 -10.08 -19.23
N ASP A 187 -3.55 -10.17 -18.51
CA ASP A 187 -3.78 -11.08 -17.38
C ASP A 187 -2.65 -11.05 -16.33
N GLU A 188 -2.04 -9.87 -16.17
CA GLU A 188 -0.97 -9.59 -15.21
C GLU A 188 -1.49 -8.59 -14.16
N PRO A 189 -2.33 -9.03 -13.20
CA PRO A 189 -2.96 -8.14 -12.24
C PRO A 189 -1.98 -7.61 -11.19
N PRO A 190 -2.21 -6.40 -10.64
CA PRO A 190 -1.53 -5.99 -9.41
C PRO A 190 -2.04 -6.84 -8.23
N SER A 191 -1.19 -7.04 -7.23
CA SER A 191 -1.58 -7.63 -5.96
C SER A 191 -2.71 -6.84 -5.30
N LYS A 192 -3.71 -7.57 -4.83
CA LYS A 192 -4.90 -7.05 -4.14
C LYS A 192 -4.73 -7.03 -2.61
N ASN A 193 -3.58 -7.53 -2.15
CA ASN A 193 -3.26 -7.71 -0.74
C ASN A 193 -2.81 -6.39 -0.13
N ASP A 194 -3.41 -6.05 1.02
CA ASP A 194 -2.98 -4.92 1.83
C ASP A 194 -1.55 -5.14 2.34
N PRO A 195 -0.60 -4.22 2.04
CA PRO A 195 0.79 -4.36 2.43
C PRO A 195 1.03 -4.16 3.94
N VAL A 196 -0.01 -3.93 4.75
CA VAL A 196 0.14 -3.85 6.21
C VAL A 196 0.83 -5.10 6.77
N THR A 197 1.94 -4.85 7.46
CA THR A 197 2.74 -5.90 8.13
C THR A 197 2.46 -5.94 9.62
N HIS A 198 2.16 -4.78 10.22
CA HIS A 198 1.96 -4.64 11.65
C HIS A 198 0.56 -4.10 11.91
N ILE A 199 -0.33 -5.01 12.33
CA ILE A 199 -1.64 -4.61 12.84
C ILE A 199 -1.45 -4.23 14.30
N TYR A 200 -1.50 -2.93 14.58
CA TYR A 200 -1.32 -2.38 15.90
C TYR A 200 -2.45 -1.39 16.15
N ASP A 201 -3.29 -1.68 17.13
CA ASP A 201 -4.27 -0.73 17.63
C ASP A 201 -3.60 0.08 18.76
N PRO A 202 -3.12 1.31 18.48
CA PRO A 202 -2.56 2.15 19.53
C PRO A 202 -3.64 2.46 20.57
N VAL A 203 -4.90 2.64 20.19
CA VAL A 203 -5.98 3.04 21.11
C VAL A 203 -6.16 2.02 22.23
N LYS A 204 -6.01 0.73 21.90
CA LYS A 204 -6.15 -0.37 22.87
C LYS A 204 -5.19 -0.27 24.05
N TRP A 205 -3.97 0.22 23.84
CA TRP A 205 -2.93 0.28 24.88
C TRP A 205 -2.51 1.70 25.26
N SER A 206 -2.65 2.67 24.36
CA SER A 206 -2.21 4.06 24.53
C SER A 206 -2.92 4.80 25.66
N PHE A 207 -4.10 4.34 26.08
CA PHE A 207 -4.84 4.92 27.20
C PHE A 207 -4.73 4.13 28.51
N THR A 208 -4.03 2.99 28.52
CA THR A 208 -3.92 2.12 29.73
C THR A 208 -3.19 2.79 30.88
N VAL A 209 -2.38 3.80 30.59
CA VAL A 209 -1.53 4.53 31.53
C VAL A 209 -1.86 6.03 31.55
N GLY A 210 -2.97 6.43 30.92
CA GLY A 210 -3.32 7.82 30.69
C GLY A 210 -2.75 8.38 29.38
N GLY A 211 -3.30 9.51 28.93
CA GLY A 211 -2.93 10.16 27.67
C GLY A 211 -2.12 11.44 27.88
N LYS A 212 -1.33 11.81 26.87
CA LYS A 212 -0.55 13.06 26.88
C LYS A 212 -1.45 14.27 27.08
N ASP A 213 -2.64 14.25 26.49
CA ASP A 213 -3.60 15.34 26.52
C ASP A 213 -4.54 15.26 27.74
N GLY A 214 -4.20 14.41 28.74
CA GLY A 214 -4.98 14.25 29.96
C GLY A 214 -6.22 13.37 29.81
N ILE A 215 -6.42 12.73 28.66
CA ILE A 215 -7.56 11.84 28.39
C ILE A 215 -7.06 10.39 28.29
N PRO A 216 -7.61 9.42 29.04
CA PRO A 216 -8.70 9.56 30.02
C PRO A 216 -8.27 10.26 31.32
N TYR A 217 -6.97 10.23 31.64
CA TYR A 217 -6.32 10.97 32.73
C TYR A 217 -4.86 11.25 32.32
N PRO A 218 -4.16 12.20 32.96
CA PRO A 218 -2.75 12.48 32.66
C PRO A 218 -1.87 11.24 32.86
N ILE A 219 -0.84 11.09 32.03
CA ILE A 219 0.07 9.93 32.07
C ILE A 219 0.55 9.67 33.52
N ASN A 220 0.17 8.52 34.07
CA ASN A 220 0.62 8.08 35.39
C ASN A 220 2.00 7.43 35.26
N ARG A 221 3.04 8.25 35.41
CA ARG A 221 4.45 7.82 35.28
C ARG A 221 4.81 6.63 36.16
N ARG A 222 4.28 6.55 37.39
CA ARG A 222 4.55 5.43 38.31
C ARG A 222 4.03 4.11 37.76
N VAL A 223 2.82 4.10 37.22
CA VAL A 223 2.24 2.90 36.58
C VAL A 223 3.02 2.56 35.31
N TYR A 224 3.43 3.57 34.55
CA TYR A 224 4.26 3.41 33.35
C TYR A 224 5.58 2.68 33.65
N ASP A 225 6.33 3.17 34.63
CA ASP A 225 7.62 2.60 35.04
C ASP A 225 7.46 1.18 35.59
N ASN A 226 6.42 0.94 36.40
CA ASN A 226 6.12 -0.40 36.94
C ASN A 226 5.76 -1.40 35.83
N VAL A 227 4.98 -0.99 34.83
CA VAL A 227 4.62 -1.87 33.70
C VAL A 227 5.86 -2.20 32.87
N ILE A 228 6.74 -1.22 32.59
CA ILE A 228 8.00 -1.47 31.89
C ILE A 228 8.86 -2.45 32.68
N PHE A 229 9.07 -2.18 33.98
CA PHE A 229 9.85 -3.03 34.85
C PHE A 229 9.34 -4.47 34.87
N GLU A 230 8.02 -4.66 35.00
CA GLU A 230 7.42 -6.00 34.99
C GLU A 230 7.55 -6.70 33.63
N LEU A 231 7.38 -5.98 32.52
CA LEU A 231 7.59 -6.55 31.18
C LEU A 231 9.07 -6.93 30.95
N GLU A 232 10.01 -6.10 31.36
CA GLU A 232 11.45 -6.40 31.31
C GLU A 232 11.80 -7.59 32.19
N ARG A 233 11.22 -7.66 33.40
CA ARG A 233 11.36 -8.79 34.32
C ARG A 233 10.80 -10.07 33.72
N ILE A 234 9.63 -10.02 33.08
CA ILE A 234 9.06 -11.17 32.37
C ILE A 234 9.98 -11.58 31.21
N ILE A 235 10.43 -10.65 30.37
CA ILE A 235 11.32 -10.92 29.23
C ILE A 235 12.64 -11.57 29.69
N SER A 236 13.23 -11.04 30.77
CA SER A 236 14.49 -11.53 31.35
C SER A 236 14.33 -12.86 32.11
N ALA A 237 13.19 -13.07 32.79
CA ALA A 237 12.86 -14.32 33.48
C ALA A 237 12.53 -15.46 32.51
N ILE A 238 12.14 -15.16 31.27
CA ILE A 238 11.99 -16.18 30.23
C ILE A 238 13.38 -16.65 29.77
N ARG A 239 14.00 -17.55 30.55
CA ARG A 239 15.18 -18.36 30.19
C ARG A 239 14.73 -19.67 29.54
N VAL A 240 14.05 -19.60 28.40
CA VAL A 240 13.49 -20.77 27.71
C VAL A 240 13.79 -20.71 26.22
N LYS A 241 13.90 -21.88 25.56
CA LYS A 241 14.15 -22.00 24.12
C LYS A 241 13.17 -21.12 23.33
N GLU A 242 13.66 -20.47 22.28
CA GLU A 242 12.94 -19.44 21.49
C GLU A 242 11.53 -19.85 21.03
N LYS A 243 11.32 -21.14 20.75
CA LYS A 243 10.01 -21.72 20.38
C LYS A 243 8.95 -21.60 21.49
N GLU A 244 9.32 -21.69 22.76
CA GLU A 244 8.38 -21.59 23.87
C GLU A 244 8.02 -20.13 24.19
N LYS A 245 8.97 -19.21 24.01
CA LYS A 245 8.70 -17.76 24.06
C LYS A 245 7.64 -17.37 23.02
N LEU A 246 7.82 -17.82 21.78
CA LEU A 246 6.87 -17.58 20.69
C LEU A 246 5.47 -18.16 20.98
N ARG A 247 5.39 -19.33 21.62
CA ARG A 247 4.10 -19.92 22.04
C ARG A 247 3.40 -19.08 23.12
N ALA A 248 4.15 -18.58 24.11
CA ALA A 248 3.60 -17.71 25.14
C ALA A 248 3.07 -16.39 24.55
N PHE A 249 3.84 -15.75 23.66
CA PHE A 249 3.39 -14.55 22.94
C PHE A 249 2.15 -14.80 22.08
N ARG A 250 2.06 -15.95 21.40
CA ARG A 250 0.85 -16.32 20.65
C ARG A 250 -0.37 -16.46 21.54
N ARG A 251 -0.23 -17.08 22.73
CA ARG A 251 -1.34 -17.20 23.69
C ARG A 251 -1.75 -15.83 24.25
N LEU A 252 -0.78 -14.98 24.59
CA LEU A 252 -1.03 -13.63 25.06
C LEU A 252 -1.77 -12.80 24.00
N LYS A 253 -1.35 -12.91 22.73
CA LYS A 253 -2.03 -12.28 21.59
C LYS A 253 -3.49 -12.74 21.49
N ILE A 254 -3.76 -14.04 21.56
CA ILE A 254 -5.12 -14.60 21.52
C ILE A 254 -5.98 -14.06 22.67
N ILE A 255 -5.42 -13.97 23.88
CA ILE A 255 -6.14 -13.40 25.04
C ILE A 255 -6.44 -11.92 24.80
N SER A 256 -5.47 -11.18 24.28
CA SER A 256 -5.66 -9.77 23.96
C SER A 256 -6.74 -9.55 22.90
N GLU A 257 -6.83 -10.39 21.86
CA GLU A 257 -7.84 -10.29 20.80
C GLU A 257 -9.27 -10.49 21.32
N LYS A 258 -9.46 -11.29 22.38
CA LYS A 258 -10.77 -11.47 23.04
C LYS A 258 -11.22 -10.24 23.83
N TRP A 259 -10.30 -9.37 24.22
CA TRP A 259 -10.62 -8.10 24.88
C TRP A 259 -11.02 -7.09 23.80
N ASN A 260 -12.27 -7.20 23.34
CA ASN A 260 -12.92 -6.20 22.50
C ASN A 260 -13.43 -5.09 23.41
N VAL A 261 -12.61 -4.05 23.61
CA VAL A 261 -13.13 -2.80 24.14
C VAL A 261 -13.89 -2.14 23.00
N LYS A 262 -15.22 -2.23 23.03
CA LYS A 262 -16.05 -1.32 22.24
C LYS A 262 -15.86 0.07 22.87
N LEU A 263 -15.09 0.92 22.22
CA LEU A 263 -15.11 2.37 22.43
C LEU A 263 -16.16 2.96 21.49
#